data_AF-A0A2A4YV61-F1
#
_entry.id   AF-A0A2A4YV61-F1
#
_cell.length_a   1.000
_cell.length_b   1.000
_cell.length_c   1.000
_cell.angle_alpha   90.00
_cell.angle_beta   90.00
_cell.angle_gamma   90.00
#
_symmetry.space_group_name_H-M   'P 1'
#
loop_
_entity.id
_entity.type
_entity.pdbx_description
1 polymer ?
#
loop_
_entity_poly.entity_id
_entity_poly.type
_entity_poly.pdbx_seq_one_letter_code
_entity_poly.pdbx_strand_id
1 'polypeptide(L)'
;MVAVFFKIMHWPGPREIFIASLAVMGIALVEFLVRKRETKLLLREIIYVLLGIVLALGLAFILIHWPLGGEFLIVSLFGFSAALVHFGYRMRSSVLAIIPVLSAIVLFFSVFKISHWPIPFDLLTISIICFDIAFVILLLVRAYQLKQTEPNLKVQYIALVSLSVISILLHRCIIPFSEGMDKVLALAHFGLMVIIAISILVIVKAIKEDNLNVRLPNDYKLLQCLGAIFMIELLFQGLVSY
;
A
#
# COMPACT_ATOMS: atom_id res chain seq x y z
N MET A 1 -12.30 6.39 1.82
CA MET A 1 -12.30 7.50 2.82
C MET A 1 -13.71 7.86 3.31
N VAL A 2 -14.68 8.13 2.41
CA VAL A 2 -16.08 8.47 2.81
C VAL A 2 -16.70 7.43 3.74
N ALA A 3 -16.51 6.15 3.42
CA ALA A 3 -17.02 5.05 4.22
C ALA A 3 -16.58 5.16 5.71
N VAL A 4 -15.29 5.39 5.95
CA VAL A 4 -14.73 5.44 7.33
C VAL A 4 -15.21 6.68 8.07
N PHE A 5 -15.36 7.80 7.37
CA PHE A 5 -15.96 9.00 7.94
C PHE A 5 -17.37 8.71 8.49
N PHE A 6 -18.18 7.92 7.78
CA PHE A 6 -19.50 7.50 8.25
C PHE A 6 -19.42 6.66 9.53
N LYS A 7 -18.41 5.80 9.68
CA LYS A 7 -18.21 5.03 10.92
C LYS A 7 -17.87 5.93 12.11
N ILE A 8 -16.97 6.90 11.95
CA ILE A 8 -16.62 7.84 13.04
C ILE A 8 -17.86 8.64 13.48
N MET A 9 -18.68 9.03 12.50
CA MET A 9 -19.93 9.74 12.73
C MET A 9 -21.06 8.84 13.25
N HIS A 10 -20.82 7.53 13.45
CA HIS A 10 -21.82 6.53 13.82
C HIS A 10 -23.06 6.53 12.90
N TRP A 11 -22.87 6.91 11.64
CA TRP A 11 -23.94 6.89 10.65
C TRP A 11 -24.19 5.46 10.17
N PRO A 12 -25.45 5.11 9.86
CA PRO A 12 -25.77 3.81 9.31
C PRO A 12 -25.14 3.64 7.92
N GLY A 13 -24.76 2.41 7.58
CA GLY A 13 -24.30 2.09 6.23
C GLY A 13 -22.78 2.14 5.92
N PRO A 14 -21.82 2.20 6.88
CA PRO A 14 -20.42 2.45 6.51
C PRO A 14 -19.83 1.21 5.80
N ARG A 15 -20.27 0.00 6.19
CA ARG A 15 -19.85 -1.28 5.60
C ARG A 15 -20.23 -1.34 4.12
N GLU A 16 -21.45 -0.92 3.81
CA GLU A 16 -22.07 -0.87 2.49
C GLU A 16 -21.34 0.11 1.58
N ILE A 17 -20.97 1.29 2.11
CA ILE A 17 -20.17 2.29 1.37
C ILE A 17 -18.77 1.75 1.07
N PHE A 18 -18.16 0.98 1.99
CA PHE A 18 -16.85 0.38 1.75
C PHE A 18 -16.91 -0.70 0.68
N ILE A 19 -17.90 -1.59 0.73
CA ILE A 19 -18.14 -2.61 -0.29
C ILE A 19 -18.37 -1.95 -1.66
N ALA A 20 -19.19 -0.90 -1.72
CA ALA A 20 -19.40 -0.14 -2.96
C ALA A 20 -18.09 0.44 -3.50
N SER A 21 -17.21 0.95 -2.64
CA SER A 21 -15.90 1.47 -3.06
C SER A 21 -14.96 0.39 -3.62
N LEU A 22 -14.98 -0.83 -3.05
CA LEU A 22 -14.25 -1.98 -3.57
C LEU A 22 -14.81 -2.42 -4.93
N ALA A 23 -16.12 -2.40 -5.10
CA ALA A 23 -16.77 -2.71 -6.37
C ALA A 23 -16.38 -1.69 -7.46
N VAL A 24 -16.40 -0.39 -7.16
CA VAL A 24 -15.95 0.67 -8.07
C VAL A 24 -14.46 0.49 -8.43
N MET A 25 -13.61 0.15 -7.46
CA MET A 25 -12.20 -0.18 -7.72
C MET A 25 -12.06 -1.37 -8.67
N GLY A 26 -12.81 -2.45 -8.44
CA GLY A 26 -12.84 -3.62 -9.30
C GLY A 26 -13.27 -3.29 -10.74
N ILE A 27 -14.30 -2.46 -10.91
CA ILE A 27 -14.76 -2.00 -12.23
C ILE A 27 -13.68 -1.15 -12.92
N ALA A 28 -13.05 -0.22 -12.19
CA ALA A 28 -11.98 0.60 -12.74
C ALA A 28 -10.77 -0.24 -13.20
N LEU A 29 -10.44 -1.31 -12.45
CA LEU A 29 -9.41 -2.28 -12.82
C LEU A 29 -9.80 -3.07 -14.08
N VAL A 30 -11.05 -3.51 -14.20
CA VAL A 30 -11.55 -4.17 -15.42
C VAL A 30 -11.53 -3.22 -16.62
N GLU A 31 -11.94 -1.98 -16.44
CA GLU A 31 -11.89 -0.97 -17.51
C GLU A 31 -10.44 -0.71 -17.96
N PHE A 32 -9.49 -0.66 -17.02
CA PHE A 32 -8.07 -0.57 -17.33
C PHE A 32 -7.58 -1.77 -18.17
N LEU A 33 -8.01 -3.00 -17.85
CA LEU A 33 -7.72 -4.20 -18.65
C LEU A 33 -8.26 -4.08 -20.09
N VAL A 34 -9.50 -3.62 -20.24
CA VAL A 34 -10.16 -3.51 -21.55
C VAL A 34 -9.47 -2.46 -22.42
N ARG A 35 -9.12 -1.30 -21.85
CA ARG A 35 -8.46 -0.19 -22.58
C ARG A 35 -7.03 -0.51 -23.02
N LYS A 36 -6.30 -1.37 -22.29
CA LYS A 36 -4.90 -1.71 -22.60
C LYS A 36 -4.71 -2.95 -23.50
N ARG A 37 -5.78 -3.47 -24.10
CA ARG A 37 -5.81 -4.75 -24.84
C ARG A 37 -4.92 -4.83 -26.09
N GLU A 38 -4.26 -3.76 -26.52
CA GLU A 38 -3.37 -3.76 -27.69
C GLU A 38 -1.89 -3.84 -27.29
N THR A 39 -1.28 -5.02 -27.49
CA THR A 39 0.18 -5.33 -27.71
C THR A 39 0.72 -6.51 -26.88
N LYS A 40 1.71 -7.23 -27.42
CA LYS A 40 2.32 -8.49 -26.94
C LYS A 40 2.94 -8.48 -25.51
N LEU A 41 2.79 -7.39 -24.74
CA LEU A 41 3.20 -7.24 -23.34
C LEU A 41 2.10 -7.59 -22.30
N LEU A 42 0.93 -8.03 -22.80
CA LEU A 42 -0.33 -8.17 -22.06
C LEU A 42 -0.32 -9.08 -20.82
N LEU A 43 0.33 -10.24 -20.85
CA LEU A 43 0.10 -11.25 -19.81
C LEU A 43 0.45 -10.74 -18.40
N ARG A 44 1.56 -10.00 -18.27
CA ARG A 44 2.02 -9.48 -16.98
C ARG A 44 1.11 -8.39 -16.43
N GLU A 45 0.71 -7.45 -17.29
CA GLU A 45 -0.20 -6.37 -16.88
C GLU A 45 -1.58 -6.96 -16.52
N ILE A 46 -2.03 -7.97 -17.27
CA ILE A 46 -3.26 -8.70 -16.96
C ILE A 46 -3.17 -9.38 -15.59
N ILE A 47 -2.07 -10.08 -15.29
CA ILE A 47 -1.88 -10.76 -14.00
C ILE A 47 -1.93 -9.76 -12.84
N TYR A 48 -1.26 -8.62 -12.93
CA TYR A 48 -1.29 -7.62 -11.84
C TYR A 48 -2.67 -7.04 -11.61
N VAL A 49 -3.42 -6.80 -12.67
CA VAL A 49 -4.79 -6.28 -12.53
C VAL A 49 -5.72 -7.35 -11.95
N LEU A 50 -5.59 -8.60 -12.40
CA LEU A 50 -6.32 -9.73 -11.83
C LEU A 50 -6.02 -9.88 -10.34
N LEU A 51 -4.75 -9.80 -9.93
CA LEU A 51 -4.38 -9.83 -8.51
C LEU A 51 -5.04 -8.71 -7.71
N GLY A 52 -5.15 -7.51 -8.27
CA GLY A 52 -5.86 -6.38 -7.66
C GLY A 52 -7.37 -6.61 -7.54
N ILE A 53 -8.01 -7.20 -8.56
CA ILE A 53 -9.43 -7.58 -8.52
C ILE A 53 -9.67 -8.65 -7.45
N VAL A 54 -8.82 -9.68 -7.41
CA VAL A 54 -8.87 -10.76 -6.40
C VAL A 54 -8.68 -10.20 -4.99
N LEU A 55 -7.80 -9.20 -4.81
CA LEU A 55 -7.62 -8.50 -3.53
C LEU A 55 -8.91 -7.81 -3.09
N ALA A 56 -9.50 -7.01 -3.99
CA ALA A 56 -10.71 -6.25 -3.70
C ALA A 56 -11.89 -7.17 -3.39
N LEU A 57 -12.03 -8.27 -4.13
CA LEU A 57 -13.06 -9.29 -3.86
C LEU A 57 -12.82 -10.00 -2.53
N GLY A 58 -11.58 -10.40 -2.21
CA GLY A 58 -11.25 -11.01 -0.93
C GLY A 58 -11.62 -10.11 0.25
N LEU A 59 -11.26 -8.83 0.18
CA LEU A 59 -11.65 -7.83 1.18
C LEU A 59 -13.17 -7.65 1.28
N ALA A 60 -13.88 -7.58 0.14
CA ALA A 60 -15.33 -7.46 0.12
C ALA A 60 -16.01 -8.69 0.76
N PHE A 61 -15.50 -9.88 0.49
CA PHE A 61 -15.99 -11.15 1.04
C PHE A 61 -15.78 -11.25 2.55
N ILE A 62 -14.60 -10.86 3.06
CA ILE A 62 -14.37 -10.73 4.51
C ILE A 62 -15.41 -9.78 5.11
N LEU A 63 -15.62 -8.62 4.46
CA LEU A 63 -16.59 -7.63 4.88
C LEU A 63 -18.05 -8.02 4.70
N ILE A 64 -18.41 -9.15 4.10
CA ILE A 64 -19.79 -9.65 4.14
C ILE A 64 -19.90 -11.00 4.86
N HIS A 65 -18.81 -11.45 5.52
CA HIS A 65 -18.69 -12.78 6.13
C HIS A 65 -18.92 -13.93 5.14
N TRP A 66 -18.52 -13.75 3.87
CA TRP A 66 -18.60 -14.83 2.88
C TRP A 66 -17.46 -15.85 3.09
N PRO A 67 -17.73 -17.17 3.02
CA PRO A 67 -16.81 -18.24 3.43
C PRO A 67 -15.60 -18.49 2.51
N LEU A 68 -15.13 -17.48 1.76
CA LEU A 68 -13.93 -17.56 0.90
C LEU A 68 -13.02 -16.33 0.99
N GLY A 69 -13.38 -15.32 1.78
CA GLY A 69 -12.67 -14.04 1.76
C GLY A 69 -11.19 -14.15 2.13
N GLY A 70 -10.86 -15.04 3.06
CA GLY A 70 -9.48 -15.29 3.49
C GLY A 70 -8.63 -15.89 2.38
N GLU A 71 -9.15 -16.88 1.65
CA GLU A 71 -8.49 -17.60 0.58
C GLU A 71 -8.18 -16.68 -0.61
N PHE A 72 -9.14 -15.86 -1.03
CA PHE A 72 -8.92 -14.85 -2.07
C PHE A 72 -7.82 -13.85 -1.66
N LEU A 73 -7.83 -13.42 -0.39
CA LEU A 73 -6.85 -12.49 0.13
C LEU A 73 -5.45 -13.11 0.21
N ILE A 74 -5.33 -14.38 0.64
CA ILE A 74 -4.08 -15.15 0.66
C ILE A 74 -3.48 -15.25 -0.75
N VAL A 75 -4.27 -15.67 -1.74
CA VAL A 75 -3.83 -15.83 -3.13
C VAL A 75 -3.34 -14.49 -3.70
N SER A 76 -4.10 -13.41 -3.46
CA SER A 76 -3.72 -12.08 -3.94
C SER A 76 -2.45 -11.56 -3.28
N LEU A 77 -2.33 -11.66 -1.96
CA LEU A 77 -1.14 -11.21 -1.21
C LEU A 77 0.12 -11.98 -1.60
N PHE A 78 0.01 -13.30 -1.78
CA PHE A 78 1.11 -14.11 -2.27
C PHE A 78 1.54 -13.69 -3.68
N GLY A 79 0.57 -13.45 -4.57
CA GLY A 79 0.86 -12.94 -5.92
C GLY A 79 1.49 -11.55 -5.94
N PHE A 80 1.02 -10.63 -5.09
CA PHE A 80 1.61 -9.30 -4.93
C PHE A 80 3.02 -9.36 -4.35
N SER A 81 3.28 -10.26 -3.39
CA SER A 81 4.63 -10.50 -2.87
C SER A 81 5.57 -10.92 -3.99
N ALA A 82 5.21 -11.94 -4.79
CA ALA A 82 6.01 -12.38 -5.93
C ALA A 82 6.21 -11.26 -6.98
N ALA A 83 5.16 -10.47 -7.24
CA ALA A 83 5.22 -9.32 -8.14
C ALA A 83 6.23 -8.26 -7.68
N LEU A 84 6.26 -7.95 -6.38
CA LEU A 84 7.18 -6.99 -5.77
C LEU A 84 8.63 -7.50 -5.78
N VAL A 85 8.88 -8.80 -5.53
CA VAL A 85 10.22 -9.40 -5.68
C VAL A 85 10.71 -9.25 -7.12
N HIS A 86 9.87 -9.62 -8.09
CA HIS A 86 10.21 -9.49 -9.51
C HIS A 86 10.46 -8.03 -9.90
N PHE A 87 9.67 -7.10 -9.35
CA PHE A 87 9.86 -5.67 -9.56
C PHE A 87 11.20 -5.17 -8.98
N GLY A 88 11.54 -5.58 -7.75
CA GLY A 88 12.84 -5.30 -7.14
C GLY A 88 13.99 -5.85 -7.97
N TYR A 89 13.89 -7.09 -8.47
CA TYR A 89 14.88 -7.68 -9.37
C TYR A 89 15.06 -6.87 -10.68
N ARG A 90 13.98 -6.31 -11.23
CA ARG A 90 14.04 -5.42 -12.40
C ARG A 90 14.74 -4.09 -12.09
N MET A 91 14.67 -3.63 -10.85
CA MET A 91 15.32 -2.41 -10.36
C MET A 91 16.71 -2.66 -9.74
N ARG A 92 17.25 -3.88 -9.80
CA ARG A 92 18.45 -4.33 -9.05
C ARG A 92 19.70 -3.45 -9.19
N SER A 93 19.79 -2.64 -10.24
CA SER A 93 20.88 -1.67 -10.42
C SER A 93 20.79 -0.47 -9.47
N SER A 94 19.67 -0.29 -8.76
CA SER A 94 19.44 0.77 -7.80
C SER A 94 19.31 0.19 -6.40
N VAL A 95 19.94 0.84 -5.41
CA VAL A 95 19.77 0.51 -3.98
C VAL A 95 18.30 0.61 -3.54
N LEU A 96 17.51 1.43 -4.24
CA LEU A 96 16.07 1.58 -3.99
C LEU A 96 15.27 0.31 -4.29
N ALA A 97 15.85 -0.68 -4.98
CA ALA A 97 15.25 -2.00 -5.18
C ALA A 97 15.04 -2.77 -3.86
N ILE A 98 15.72 -2.38 -2.79
CA ILE A 98 15.53 -2.96 -1.46
C ILE A 98 14.10 -2.73 -0.96
N ILE A 99 13.49 -1.57 -1.24
CA ILE A 99 12.15 -1.21 -0.78
C ILE A 99 11.09 -2.23 -1.25
N PRO A 100 10.90 -2.49 -2.56
CA PRO A 100 9.91 -3.47 -3.02
C PRO A 100 10.21 -4.88 -2.51
N VAL A 101 11.48 -5.27 -2.37
CA VAL A 101 11.84 -6.60 -1.83
C VAL A 101 11.43 -6.73 -0.36
N LEU A 102 11.70 -5.73 0.47
CA LEU A 102 11.27 -5.73 1.87
C LEU A 102 9.74 -5.70 1.99
N SER A 103 9.05 -4.89 1.17
CA SER A 103 7.57 -4.91 1.10
C SER A 103 7.04 -6.30 0.71
N ALA A 104 7.71 -6.99 -0.22
CA ALA A 104 7.33 -8.35 -0.59
C ALA A 104 7.45 -9.33 0.59
N ILE A 105 8.52 -9.22 1.38
CA ILE A 105 8.75 -10.05 2.58
C ILE A 105 7.65 -9.79 3.62
N VAL A 106 7.29 -8.52 3.85
CA VAL A 106 6.19 -8.15 4.76
C VAL A 106 4.86 -8.73 4.29
N LEU A 107 4.53 -8.61 2.99
CA LEU A 107 3.30 -9.21 2.46
C LEU A 107 3.32 -10.74 2.56
N PHE A 108 4.47 -11.37 2.29
CA PHE A 108 4.63 -12.81 2.41
C PHE A 108 4.37 -13.29 3.84
N PHE A 109 5.00 -12.67 4.84
CA PHE A 109 4.75 -13.02 6.24
C PHE A 109 3.33 -12.69 6.70
N SER A 110 2.67 -11.69 6.11
CA SER A 110 1.28 -11.38 6.41
C SER A 110 0.34 -12.53 6.01
N VAL A 111 0.65 -13.27 4.94
CA VAL A 111 -0.11 -14.46 4.52
C VAL A 111 -0.15 -15.52 5.62
N PHE A 112 0.96 -15.76 6.31
CA PHE A 112 1.01 -16.76 7.39
C PHE A 112 0.14 -16.36 8.58
N LYS A 113 0.16 -15.06 8.93
CA LYS A 113 -0.71 -14.53 9.98
C LYS A 113 -2.18 -14.73 9.64
N ILE A 114 -2.58 -14.43 8.40
CA ILE A 114 -3.96 -14.62 7.93
C ILE A 114 -4.34 -16.11 7.86
N SER A 115 -3.41 -16.96 7.47
CA SER A 115 -3.61 -18.42 7.36
C SER A 115 -3.57 -19.13 8.72
N HIS A 116 -3.37 -18.41 9.83
CA HIS A 116 -3.22 -18.96 11.18
C HIS A 116 -2.16 -20.07 11.28
N TRP A 117 -1.12 -20.00 10.42
CA TRP A 117 -0.06 -21.00 10.39
C TRP A 117 0.88 -20.78 11.60
N PRO A 118 1.44 -21.81 12.25
CA PRO A 118 2.14 -21.71 13.53
C PRO A 118 3.58 -21.23 13.34
N ILE A 119 3.75 -20.13 12.61
CA ILE A 119 5.00 -19.38 12.54
C ILE A 119 5.04 -18.43 13.73
N PRO A 120 6.20 -18.24 14.40
CA PRO A 120 6.32 -17.26 15.46
C PRO A 120 5.88 -15.88 14.95
N PHE A 121 4.84 -15.32 15.59
CA PHE A 121 4.28 -13.99 15.29
C PHE A 121 5.35 -12.88 15.24
N ASP A 122 6.48 -13.10 15.89
CA ASP A 122 7.64 -12.23 15.92
C ASP A 122 8.24 -11.95 14.53
N LEU A 123 8.21 -12.91 13.60
CA LEU A 123 8.84 -12.72 12.28
C LEU A 123 8.16 -11.64 11.44
N LEU A 124 6.83 -11.59 11.45
CA LEU A 124 6.10 -10.53 10.76
C LEU A 124 6.44 -9.17 11.39
N THR A 125 6.41 -9.07 12.72
CA THR A 125 6.72 -7.82 13.43
C THR A 125 8.15 -7.34 13.14
N ILE A 126 9.14 -8.24 13.22
CA ILE A 126 10.54 -7.94 12.88
C ILE A 126 10.65 -7.46 11.44
N SER A 127 9.99 -8.15 10.49
CA SER A 127 10.05 -7.76 9.07
C SER A 127 9.46 -6.37 8.83
N ILE A 128 8.38 -6.00 9.52
CA ILE A 128 7.79 -4.66 9.40
C ILE A 128 8.74 -3.61 10.01
N ILE A 129 9.34 -3.86 11.18
CA ILE A 129 10.30 -2.93 11.78
C ILE A 129 11.51 -2.72 10.86
N CYS A 130 12.06 -3.81 10.30
CA CYS A 130 13.14 -3.73 9.33
C CYS A 130 12.74 -2.93 8.09
N PHE A 131 11.53 -3.15 7.58
CA PHE A 131 10.97 -2.38 6.47
C PHE A 131 10.86 -0.89 6.81
N ASP A 132 10.23 -0.54 7.94
CA ASP A 132 10.01 0.85 8.37
C ASP A 132 11.31 1.64 8.45
N ILE A 133 12.34 1.06 9.09
CA ILE A 133 13.66 1.67 9.24
C ILE A 133 14.33 1.83 7.87
N ALA A 134 14.40 0.75 7.08
CA ALA A 134 15.05 0.79 5.77
C ALA A 134 14.34 1.76 4.82
N PHE A 135 13.01 1.78 4.84
CA PHE A 135 12.19 2.64 4.01
C PHE A 135 12.49 4.12 4.25
N VAL A 136 12.44 4.56 5.51
CA VAL A 136 12.75 5.95 5.89
C VAL A 136 14.18 6.32 5.50
N ILE A 137 15.17 5.48 5.82
CA ILE A 137 16.58 5.76 5.53
C ILE A 137 16.81 5.87 4.01
N LEU A 138 16.30 4.92 3.22
CA LEU A 138 16.50 4.88 1.77
C LEU A 138 15.85 6.08 1.08
N LEU A 139 14.64 6.46 1.47
CA LEU A 139 13.99 7.66 0.93
C LEU A 139 14.74 8.94 1.32
N LEU A 140 15.25 9.02 2.56
CA LEU A 140 16.02 10.18 3.02
C LEU A 140 17.36 10.31 2.29
N VAL A 141 18.09 9.20 2.11
CA VAL A 141 19.33 9.16 1.31
C VAL A 141 19.04 9.63 -0.12
N ARG A 142 17.94 9.16 -0.72
CA ARG A 142 17.56 9.58 -2.07
C ARG A 142 17.21 11.06 -2.13
N ALA A 143 16.44 11.57 -1.18
CA ALA A 143 16.12 13.00 -1.07
C ALA A 143 17.38 13.87 -0.99
N TYR A 144 18.41 13.40 -0.25
CA TYR A 144 19.69 14.10 -0.14
C TYR A 144 20.44 14.13 -1.48
N GLN A 145 20.50 13.00 -2.19
CA GLN A 145 21.13 12.92 -3.53
C GLN A 145 20.47 13.86 -4.54
N LEU A 146 19.15 14.04 -4.45
CA LEU A 146 18.38 14.90 -5.37
C LEU A 146 18.55 16.41 -5.08
N LYS A 147 19.23 16.79 -4.00
CA LYS A 147 19.37 18.19 -3.55
C LYS A 147 19.94 19.12 -4.61
N GLN A 148 20.86 18.64 -5.44
CA GLN A 148 21.53 19.45 -6.46
C GLN A 148 20.94 19.26 -7.87
N THR A 149 20.30 18.11 -8.13
CA THR A 149 19.86 17.76 -9.48
C THR A 149 18.39 18.07 -9.75
N GLU A 150 17.49 17.82 -8.79
CA GLU A 150 16.03 17.94 -9.00
C GLU A 150 15.35 18.41 -7.69
N PRO A 151 15.31 19.73 -7.42
CA PRO A 151 14.84 20.27 -6.15
C PRO A 151 13.35 20.02 -5.89
N ASN A 152 12.52 19.97 -6.93
CA ASN A 152 11.09 19.65 -6.80
C ASN A 152 10.86 18.21 -6.33
N LEU A 153 11.53 17.26 -6.97
CA LEU A 153 11.45 15.84 -6.61
C LEU A 153 11.97 15.60 -5.19
N LYS A 154 13.06 16.29 -4.80
CA LYS A 154 13.55 16.26 -3.42
C LYS A 154 12.43 16.62 -2.42
N VAL A 155 11.68 17.70 -2.67
CA VAL A 155 10.61 18.14 -1.75
C VAL A 155 9.55 17.04 -1.59
N GLN A 156 9.21 16.35 -2.68
CA GLN A 156 8.25 15.24 -2.64
C GLN A 156 8.79 14.05 -1.85
N TYR A 157 10.06 13.67 -2.02
CA TYR A 157 10.68 12.61 -1.21
C TYR A 157 10.77 12.98 0.28
N ILE A 158 11.11 14.23 0.60
CA ILE A 158 11.11 14.71 2.00
C ILE A 158 9.70 14.65 2.58
N ALA A 159 8.68 15.07 1.83
CA ALA A 159 7.30 14.96 2.26
C ALA A 159 6.91 13.49 2.54
N LEU A 160 7.29 12.55 1.66
CA LEU A 160 7.07 11.13 1.89
C LEU A 160 7.78 10.62 3.14
N VAL A 161 9.03 11.00 3.38
CA VAL A 161 9.76 10.66 4.61
C VAL A 161 9.00 11.17 5.84
N SER A 162 8.63 12.45 5.85
CA SER A 162 7.90 13.05 6.98
C SER A 162 6.58 12.33 7.26
N LEU A 163 5.78 12.06 6.23
CA LEU A 163 4.51 11.35 6.36
C LEU A 163 4.71 9.91 6.84
N SER A 164 5.77 9.24 6.39
CA SER A 164 6.10 7.88 6.81
C SER A 164 6.50 7.81 8.27
N VAL A 165 7.34 8.74 8.75
CA VAL A 165 7.72 8.84 10.16
C VAL A 165 6.49 9.08 11.05
N ILE A 166 5.59 9.99 10.65
CA ILE A 166 4.35 10.23 11.40
C ILE A 166 3.47 8.97 11.40
N SER A 167 3.37 8.26 10.28
CA SER A 167 2.62 7.00 10.18
C SER A 167 3.18 5.92 11.12
N ILE A 168 4.50 5.76 11.17
CA ILE A 168 5.18 4.82 12.06
C ILE A 168 4.89 5.17 13.52
N LEU A 169 4.99 6.45 13.91
CA LEU A 169 4.69 6.90 15.27
C LEU A 169 3.23 6.64 15.66
N LEU A 170 2.28 6.91 14.75
CA LEU A 170 0.86 6.59 14.99
C LEU A 170 0.64 5.10 15.17
N HIS A 171 1.21 4.28 14.29
CA HIS A 171 1.00 2.83 14.28
C HIS A 171 1.68 2.12 15.46
N ARG A 172 2.89 2.56 15.86
CA ARG A 172 3.70 1.87 16.86
C ARG A 172 3.59 2.45 18.26
N CYS A 173 3.29 3.74 18.40
CA CYS A 173 3.24 4.39 19.71
C CYS A 173 1.80 4.65 20.14
N ILE A 174 0.97 5.23 19.25
CA ILE A 174 -0.35 5.73 19.63
C ILE A 174 -1.40 4.64 19.66
N ILE A 175 -1.49 3.81 18.60
CA ILE A 175 -2.52 2.75 18.52
C ILE A 175 -2.44 1.78 19.71
N PRO A 176 -1.27 1.18 20.04
CA PRO A 176 -1.16 0.27 21.18
C PRO A 176 -1.46 0.95 22.53
N PHE A 177 -1.07 2.23 22.69
CA PHE A 177 -1.35 2.98 23.92
C PHE A 177 -2.84 3.33 24.08
N SER A 178 -3.57 3.44 22.97
CA SER A 178 -5.00 3.76 22.95
C SER A 178 -5.91 2.54 23.12
N GLU A 179 -5.35 1.34 23.32
CA GLU A 179 -6.14 0.14 23.65
C GLU A 179 -6.93 0.37 24.94
N GLY A 180 -8.26 0.33 24.85
CA GLY A 180 -9.19 0.67 25.93
C GLY A 180 -9.80 2.08 25.84
N MET A 181 -9.40 2.90 24.86
CA MET A 181 -9.99 4.22 24.58
C MET A 181 -10.58 4.26 23.15
N ASP A 182 -11.76 3.67 22.96
CA ASP A 182 -12.39 3.43 21.64
C ASP A 182 -12.37 4.64 20.70
N LYS A 183 -12.65 5.85 21.22
CA LYS A 183 -12.66 7.09 20.42
C LYS A 183 -11.26 7.50 19.95
N VAL A 184 -10.25 7.34 20.80
CA VAL A 184 -8.85 7.68 20.47
C VAL A 184 -8.29 6.69 19.47
N LEU A 185 -8.61 5.41 19.66
CA LEU A 185 -8.24 4.34 18.74
C LEU A 185 -8.84 4.57 17.35
N ALA A 186 -10.13 4.88 17.26
CA ALA A 186 -10.79 5.20 15.99
C ALA A 186 -10.18 6.43 15.30
N LEU A 187 -9.87 7.48 16.07
CA LEU A 187 -9.24 8.69 15.55
C LEU A 187 -7.82 8.42 15.02
N ALA A 188 -7.04 7.56 15.69
CA ALA A 188 -5.70 7.19 15.26
C ALA A 188 -5.70 6.44 13.93
N HIS A 189 -6.59 5.45 13.76
CA HIS A 189 -6.75 4.73 12.49
C HIS A 189 -7.23 5.63 11.35
N PHE A 190 -8.13 6.57 11.64
CA PHE A 190 -8.54 7.58 10.68
C PHE A 190 -7.38 8.49 10.25
N GLY A 191 -6.62 9.00 11.22
CA GLY A 191 -5.44 9.82 10.96
C GLY A 191 -4.43 9.10 10.08
N LEU A 192 -4.18 7.81 10.34
CA LEU A 192 -3.29 6.98 9.53
C LEU A 192 -3.79 6.85 8.08
N MET A 193 -5.08 6.61 7.86
CA MET A 193 -5.63 6.58 6.49
C MET A 193 -5.52 7.92 5.76
N VAL A 194 -5.73 9.03 6.46
CA VAL A 194 -5.53 10.37 5.88
C VAL A 194 -4.07 10.55 5.46
N ILE A 195 -3.12 10.15 6.30
CA ILE A 195 -1.69 10.28 5.99
C ILE A 195 -1.30 9.39 4.79
N ILE A 196 -1.78 8.15 4.73
CA ILE A 196 -1.54 7.26 3.59
C ILE A 196 -2.13 7.86 2.30
N ALA A 197 -3.35 8.39 2.36
CA ALA A 197 -4.00 9.05 1.22
C ALA A 197 -3.20 10.29 0.75
N ILE A 198 -2.71 11.11 1.67
CA ILE A 198 -1.84 12.26 1.33
C ILE A 198 -0.53 11.77 0.70
N SER A 199 0.06 10.68 1.20
CA SER A 199 1.27 10.08 0.64
C SER A 199 1.06 9.65 -0.82
N ILE A 200 -0.08 9.02 -1.12
CA ILE A 200 -0.48 8.68 -2.50
C ILE A 200 -0.62 9.93 -3.36
N LEU A 201 -1.22 11.02 -2.86
CA LEU A 201 -1.34 12.28 -3.60
C LEU A 201 0.03 12.90 -3.90
N VAL A 202 0.97 12.86 -2.95
CA VAL A 202 2.35 13.32 -3.14
C VAL A 202 3.03 12.51 -4.25
N ILE A 203 2.84 11.18 -4.25
CA ILE A 203 3.37 10.29 -5.30
C ILE A 203 2.77 10.60 -6.66
N VAL A 204 1.45 10.78 -6.75
CA VAL A 204 0.77 11.11 -8.01
C VAL A 204 1.26 12.46 -8.54
N LYS A 205 1.45 13.44 -7.67
CA LYS A 205 2.03 14.75 -8.04
C LYS A 205 3.45 14.58 -8.57
N ALA A 206 4.26 13.74 -7.92
CA ALA A 206 5.62 13.44 -8.34
C ALA A 206 5.67 12.81 -9.74
N ILE A 207 4.85 11.80 -9.97
CA ILE A 207 4.78 11.06 -11.24
C ILE A 207 4.32 11.95 -12.40
N LYS A 208 3.48 12.95 -12.13
CA LYS A 208 2.97 13.91 -13.13
C LYS A 208 4.00 14.98 -13.53
N GLU A 209 5.17 15.02 -12.90
CA GLU A 209 6.23 15.95 -13.29
C GLU A 209 6.77 15.58 -14.68
N ASP A 210 6.81 16.55 -15.59
CA ASP A 210 7.07 16.32 -17.02
C ASP A 210 8.37 15.53 -17.25
N ASN A 211 8.28 14.51 -18.10
CA ASN A 211 9.41 13.67 -18.52
C ASN A 211 10.18 12.95 -17.38
N LEU A 212 9.58 12.75 -16.20
CA LEU A 212 10.25 12.03 -15.10
C LEU A 212 10.65 10.60 -15.49
N ASN A 213 9.82 9.93 -16.30
CA ASN A 213 10.07 8.59 -16.83
C ASN A 213 11.33 8.49 -17.71
N VAL A 214 11.71 9.59 -18.39
CA VAL A 214 12.91 9.66 -19.24
C VAL A 214 14.11 10.13 -18.43
N ARG A 215 13.94 11.18 -17.62
CA ARG A 215 15.04 11.80 -16.84
C ARG A 215 15.53 10.91 -15.70
N LEU A 216 14.60 10.34 -14.93
CA LEU A 216 14.88 9.54 -13.74
C LEU A 216 14.04 8.27 -13.76
N PRO A 217 14.37 7.31 -14.65
CA PRO A 217 13.53 6.12 -14.87
C PRO A 217 13.41 5.23 -13.63
N ASN A 218 14.41 5.23 -12.76
CA ASN A 218 14.37 4.44 -11.52
C ASN A 218 13.48 5.09 -10.45
N ASP A 219 13.51 6.42 -10.30
CA ASP A 219 12.61 7.13 -9.39
C ASP A 219 11.16 7.04 -9.85
N TYR A 220 10.92 7.19 -11.15
CA TYR A 220 9.59 7.00 -11.73
C TYR A 220 9.03 5.61 -11.41
N LYS A 221 9.83 4.55 -11.65
CA LYS A 221 9.45 3.17 -11.30
C LYS A 221 9.22 3.01 -9.81
N LEU A 222 10.12 3.52 -8.96
CA LEU A 222 9.97 3.44 -7.52
C LEU A 222 8.66 4.10 -7.07
N LEU A 223 8.39 5.33 -7.49
CA LEU A 223 7.17 6.05 -7.12
C LEU A 223 5.90 5.31 -7.55
N GLN A 224 5.88 4.68 -8.74
CA GLN A 224 4.78 3.81 -9.13
C GLN A 224 4.61 2.62 -8.16
N CYS A 225 5.71 2.00 -7.76
CA CYS A 225 5.69 0.91 -6.79
C CYS A 225 5.22 1.36 -5.41
N LEU A 226 5.69 2.52 -4.92
CA LEU A 226 5.26 3.10 -3.66
C LEU A 226 3.76 3.41 -3.69
N GLY A 227 3.27 3.96 -4.80
CA GLY A 227 1.84 4.18 -5.00
C GLY A 227 1.05 2.88 -4.82
N ALA A 228 1.51 1.79 -5.42
CA ALA A 228 0.86 0.48 -5.26
C ALA A 228 0.94 -0.05 -3.80
N ILE A 229 2.09 0.07 -3.14
CA ILE A 229 2.26 -0.36 -1.74
C ILE A 229 1.33 0.42 -0.81
N PHE A 230 1.30 1.75 -0.90
CA PHE A 230 0.42 2.58 -0.09
C PHE A 230 -1.06 2.36 -0.41
N MET A 231 -1.42 2.04 -1.65
CA MET A 231 -2.80 1.66 -1.98
C MET A 231 -3.22 0.36 -1.30
N ILE A 232 -2.36 -0.66 -1.28
CA ILE A 232 -2.61 -1.91 -0.56
C ILE A 232 -2.74 -1.63 0.94
N GLU A 233 -1.83 -0.84 1.49
CA GLU A 233 -1.87 -0.44 2.91
C GLU A 233 -3.15 0.31 3.26
N LEU A 234 -3.58 1.25 2.42
CA LEU A 234 -4.83 1.99 2.60
C LEU A 234 -6.05 1.06 2.65
N LEU A 235 -6.08 0.02 1.83
CA LEU A 235 -7.15 -0.98 1.83
C LEU A 235 -7.18 -1.76 3.15
N PHE A 236 -6.02 -2.18 3.67
CA PHE A 236 -5.92 -2.89 4.95
C PHE A 236 -6.30 -1.99 6.13
N GLN A 237 -5.84 -0.73 6.14
CA GLN A 237 -6.24 0.22 7.19
C GLN A 237 -7.74 0.53 7.15
N GLY A 238 -8.31 0.54 5.94
CA GLY A 238 -9.75 0.57 5.74
C GLY A 238 -10.44 -0.56 6.48
N LEU A 239 -10.01 -1.80 6.25
CA LEU A 239 -10.59 -3.00 6.87
C LEU A 239 -10.48 -3.00 8.40
N VAL A 240 -9.32 -2.66 8.97
CA VAL A 240 -9.12 -2.58 10.43
C VAL A 240 -10.04 -1.52 11.06
N SER A 241 -10.33 -0.48 10.28
CA SER A 241 -11.25 0.56 10.70
C SER A 241 -12.72 0.16 10.57
N TYR A 242 -13.09 -1.05 10.11
CA TYR A 242 -14.48 -1.53 9.96
C TYR A 242 -14.87 -2.57 10.99
#